data_AF-A0AA46X1L1-F1
#
_entry.id   AF-A0AA46X1L1-F1
#
_cell.length_a   1.000
_cell.length_b   1.000
_cell.length_c   1.000
_cell.angle_alpha   90.00
_cell.angle_beta   90.00
_cell.angle_gamma   90.00
#
_symmetry.space_group_name_H-M   'P 1'
#
loop_
_entity.id
_entity.type
_entity.pdbx_description
1 polymer ?
#
loop_
_entity_poly.entity_id
_entity_poly.type
_entity_poly.pdbx_seq_one_letter_code
_entity_poly.pdbx_strand_id
1 'polypeptide(L)'
;MDGLERIEVAVRMQIGYVLGRTSPFAHADPGGLTEAFMSEGTDPASGEPTPSSYATWLQRVDERRAHSDERFVAHFREEYDDRMPVGALTEILERGQLSVLYRGLLQQDAEEIALAFGVPTKKLMVSWLASSNVLVMSPRWADRRKTGAGRPDRFGGVFPLCLRSGASAVVMKFLGASG
;
A
#
# COMPACT_ATOMS: atom_id res chain seq x y z
N MET A 1 -9.90 17.99 2.85
CA MET A 1 -8.78 17.11 2.52
C MET A 1 -7.59 17.96 2.12
N ASP A 2 -6.56 17.99 2.95
CA ASP A 2 -5.34 18.74 2.68
C ASP A 2 -4.48 18.05 1.58
N GLY A 3 -3.31 18.60 1.27
CA GLY A 3 -2.42 18.00 0.26
C GLY A 3 -1.80 16.67 0.71
N LEU A 4 -1.58 16.51 2.01
CA LEU A 4 -0.90 15.36 2.61
C LEU A 4 -1.84 14.16 2.67
N GLU A 5 -3.08 14.36 3.11
CA GLU A 5 -4.13 13.35 3.12
C GLU A 5 -4.37 12.78 1.72
N ARG A 6 -4.37 13.63 0.68
CA ARG A 6 -4.52 13.18 -0.72
C ARG A 6 -3.37 12.28 -1.17
N ILE A 7 -2.15 12.63 -0.78
CA ILE A 7 -0.97 11.83 -1.06
C ILE A 7 -1.07 10.49 -0.34
N GLU A 8 -1.44 10.48 0.93
CA GLU A 8 -1.54 9.26 1.72
C GLU A 8 -2.60 8.31 1.14
N VAL A 9 -3.78 8.82 0.80
CA VAL A 9 -4.82 8.05 0.11
C VAL A 9 -4.30 7.46 -1.20
N ALA A 10 -3.62 8.26 -2.02
CA ALA A 10 -3.06 7.78 -3.28
C ALA A 10 -2.00 6.68 -3.07
N VAL A 11 -1.14 6.79 -2.06
CA VAL A 11 -0.13 5.78 -1.74
C VAL A 11 -0.78 4.46 -1.31
N ARG A 12 -1.81 4.51 -0.46
CA ARG A 12 -2.59 3.32 -0.05
C ARG A 12 -3.16 2.61 -1.27
N MET A 13 -3.83 3.35 -2.15
CA MET A 13 -4.40 2.83 -3.40
C MET A 13 -3.33 2.18 -4.28
N GLN A 14 -2.17 2.83 -4.42
CA GLN A 14 -1.11 2.33 -5.29
C GLN A 14 -0.44 1.07 -4.73
N ILE A 15 -0.21 1.00 -3.42
CA ILE A 15 0.31 -0.22 -2.76
C ILE A 15 -0.71 -1.36 -2.91
N GLY A 16 -1.98 -1.10 -2.61
CA GLY A 16 -3.05 -2.08 -2.75
C GLY A 16 -3.19 -2.62 -4.17
N TYR A 17 -3.06 -1.75 -5.18
CA TYR A 17 -3.10 -2.13 -6.59
C TYR A 17 -1.89 -2.98 -7.01
N VAL A 18 -0.67 -2.52 -6.72
CA VAL A 18 0.56 -3.19 -7.19
C VAL A 18 0.68 -4.59 -6.57
N LEU A 19 0.45 -4.72 -5.26
CA LEU A 19 0.48 -6.02 -4.59
C LEU A 19 -0.72 -6.90 -4.96
N GLY A 20 -1.91 -6.30 -4.99
CA GLY A 20 -3.16 -7.01 -5.30
C GLY A 20 -3.20 -7.60 -6.71
N ARG A 21 -2.41 -7.07 -7.66
CA ARG A 21 -2.28 -7.60 -9.02
C ARG A 21 -1.67 -9.00 -9.06
N THR A 22 -0.78 -9.32 -8.12
CA THR A 22 -0.17 -10.65 -8.00
C THR A 22 -1.07 -11.58 -7.20
N SER A 23 -1.52 -11.13 -6.03
CA SER A 23 -2.44 -11.86 -5.17
C SER A 23 -3.17 -10.89 -4.24
N PRO A 24 -4.48 -11.09 -3.96
CA PRO A 24 -5.17 -10.31 -2.93
C PRO A 24 -4.46 -10.40 -1.57
N PHE A 25 -3.72 -11.48 -1.30
CA PHE A 25 -3.02 -11.71 -0.04
C PHE A 25 -1.50 -11.59 -0.18
N ALA A 26 -0.98 -10.88 -1.19
CA ALA A 26 0.46 -10.72 -1.41
C ALA A 26 1.21 -10.07 -0.23
N HIS A 27 0.52 -9.29 0.62
CA HIS A 27 1.09 -8.76 1.86
C HIS A 27 1.40 -9.83 2.91
N ALA A 28 0.85 -11.04 2.75
CA ALA A 28 1.06 -12.20 3.62
C ALA A 28 1.92 -13.29 2.95
N ASP A 29 2.43 -13.04 1.74
CA ASP A 29 3.29 -13.97 1.01
C ASP A 29 4.77 -13.62 1.24
N PRO A 30 5.53 -14.48 1.95
CA PRO A 30 6.97 -14.29 2.15
C PRO A 30 7.76 -14.14 0.84
N GLY A 31 7.31 -14.77 -0.25
CA GLY A 31 7.98 -14.71 -1.55
C GLY A 31 7.81 -13.36 -2.27
N GLY A 32 6.82 -12.56 -1.86
CA GLY A 32 6.55 -11.22 -2.39
C GLY A 32 7.21 -10.07 -1.63
N LEU A 33 8.05 -10.38 -0.63
CA LEU A 33 8.66 -9.41 0.27
C LEU A 33 10.18 -9.61 0.31
N THR A 34 10.90 -8.55 0.68
CA THR A 34 12.37 -8.63 0.78
C THR A 34 12.79 -9.55 1.92
N GLU A 35 13.85 -10.32 1.71
CA GLU A 35 14.47 -11.15 2.75
C GLU A 35 14.73 -10.36 4.04
N ALA A 36 15.35 -9.18 3.96
CA ALA A 36 15.63 -8.34 5.13
C ALA A 36 14.38 -7.93 5.94
N PHE A 37 13.19 -7.91 5.33
CA PHE A 37 11.94 -7.65 6.04
C PHE A 37 11.43 -8.89 6.79
N MET A 38 11.68 -10.07 6.22
CA MET A 38 11.26 -11.37 6.74
C MET A 38 12.24 -11.95 7.76
N SER A 39 13.53 -11.60 7.68
CA SER A 39 14.58 -12.13 8.54
C SER A 39 14.45 -11.65 9.98
N GLU A 40 14.63 -12.58 10.91
CA GLU A 40 14.78 -12.28 12.33
C GLU A 40 16.06 -11.47 12.59
N GLY A 41 15.99 -10.64 13.62
CA GLY A 41 17.13 -9.86 14.07
C GLY A 41 17.80 -10.50 15.29
N THR A 42 18.77 -9.78 15.83
CA THR A 42 19.40 -10.12 17.10
C THR A 42 19.58 -8.85 17.90
N ASP A 43 19.19 -8.84 19.16
CA ASP A 43 19.39 -7.70 20.05
C ASP A 43 20.90 -7.49 20.26
N PRO A 44 21.46 -6.30 19.95
CA PRO A 44 22.89 -6.07 20.07
C PRO A 44 23.43 -6.10 21.50
N ALA A 45 22.57 -5.92 22.52
CA ALA A 45 22.96 -5.86 23.93
C ALA A 45 22.82 -7.22 24.62
N SER A 46 21.72 -7.95 24.38
CA SER A 46 21.49 -9.27 24.99
C SER A 46 21.95 -10.45 24.11
N GLY A 47 22.09 -10.25 22.80
CA GLY A 47 22.36 -11.32 21.84
C GLY A 47 21.16 -12.23 21.56
N GLU A 48 19.98 -11.88 22.07
CA GLU A 48 18.77 -12.69 21.91
C GLU A 48 18.12 -12.48 20.53
N PRO A 49 17.46 -13.51 19.95
CA PRO A 49 16.71 -13.35 18.73
C PRO A 49 15.60 -12.30 18.89
N THR A 50 15.45 -11.43 17.89
CA THR A 50 14.33 -10.49 17.83
C THR A 50 13.42 -10.81 16.65
N PRO A 51 12.09 -10.64 16.80
CA PRO A 51 11.17 -10.92 15.71
C PRO A 51 11.50 -10.07 14.49
N SER A 52 11.23 -10.61 13.30
CA SER A 52 11.45 -9.88 12.06
C SER A 52 10.60 -8.61 11.99
N SER A 53 11.02 -7.68 11.12
CA SER A 53 10.23 -6.47 10.85
C SER A 53 8.83 -6.82 10.33
N TYR A 54 8.71 -7.89 9.53
CA TYR A 54 7.44 -8.41 9.06
C TYR A 54 6.56 -8.93 10.21
N ALA A 55 7.11 -9.76 11.11
CA ALA A 55 6.35 -10.30 12.24
C ALA A 55 5.85 -9.17 13.16
N THR A 56 6.72 -8.20 13.45
CA THR A 56 6.35 -7.00 14.23
C THR A 56 5.29 -6.16 13.52
N TRP A 57 5.39 -6.02 12.19
CA TRP A 57 4.41 -5.31 11.39
C TRP A 57 3.05 -6.02 11.41
N LEU A 58 3.05 -7.33 11.18
CA LEU A 58 1.84 -8.15 11.13
C LEU A 58 1.09 -8.12 12.47
N GLN A 59 1.80 -8.22 13.59
CA GLN A 59 1.19 -8.06 14.92
C GLN A 59 0.43 -6.73 15.04
N ARG A 60 1.05 -5.61 14.64
CA ARG A 60 0.39 -4.30 14.69
C ARG A 60 -0.79 -4.20 13.72
N VAL A 61 -0.72 -4.90 12.59
CA VAL A 61 -1.83 -4.99 11.64
C VAL A 61 -2.99 -5.74 12.27
N ASP A 62 -2.75 -6.87 12.92
CA ASP A 62 -3.79 -7.66 13.58
C ASP A 62 -4.42 -6.91 14.75
N GLU A 63 -3.63 -6.21 15.56
CA GLU A 63 -4.13 -5.28 16.59
C GLU A 63 -5.05 -4.22 15.98
N ARG A 64 -4.65 -3.62 14.85
CA ARG A 64 -5.45 -2.61 14.16
C ARG A 64 -6.77 -3.17 13.64
N ARG A 65 -6.75 -4.40 13.11
CA ARG A 65 -7.94 -5.09 12.61
C ARG A 65 -8.89 -5.43 13.74
N ALA A 66 -8.37 -5.90 14.88
CA ALA A 66 -9.18 -6.25 16.05
C ALA A 66 -9.94 -5.02 16.60
N HIS A 67 -9.30 -3.85 16.61
CA HIS A 67 -9.85 -2.61 17.16
C HIS A 67 -10.51 -1.69 16.12
N SER A 68 -10.72 -2.14 14.89
CA SER A 68 -11.35 -1.32 13.84
C SER A 68 -12.87 -1.40 13.93
N ASP A 69 -13.52 -0.22 13.98
CA ASP A 69 -14.98 -0.07 13.94
C ASP A 69 -15.55 0.04 12.50
N GLU A 70 -14.70 -0.14 11.49
CA GLU A 70 -15.08 -0.04 10.09
C GLU A 70 -15.96 -1.23 9.67
N ARG A 71 -17.12 -0.95 9.08
CA ARG A 71 -18.11 -1.99 8.73
C ARG A 71 -17.56 -3.08 7.81
N PHE A 72 -16.67 -2.72 6.87
CA PHE A 72 -16.08 -3.70 5.96
C PHE A 72 -15.12 -4.65 6.68
N VAL A 73 -14.49 -4.22 7.79
CA VAL A 73 -13.61 -5.07 8.59
C VAL A 73 -14.42 -6.14 9.31
N ALA A 74 -15.56 -5.77 9.90
CA ALA A 74 -16.48 -6.73 10.50
C ALA A 74 -16.96 -7.77 9.47
N HIS A 75 -17.31 -7.32 8.26
CA HIS A 75 -17.72 -8.22 7.18
C HIS A 75 -16.61 -9.23 6.79
N PHE A 76 -15.35 -8.81 6.68
CA PHE A 76 -14.24 -9.74 6.41
C PHE A 76 -14.01 -10.74 7.56
N ARG A 77 -14.23 -10.31 8.80
CA ARG A 77 -14.10 -11.17 9.98
C ARG A 77 -15.19 -12.24 10.03
N GLU A 78 -16.42 -11.87 9.72
CA GLU A 78 -17.60 -12.74 9.81
C GLU A 78 -17.70 -13.71 8.62
N GLU A 79 -17.42 -13.24 7.40
CA GLU A 79 -17.72 -13.99 6.17
C GLU A 79 -16.49 -14.61 5.49
N TYR A 80 -15.27 -14.20 5.87
CA TYR A 80 -14.04 -14.54 5.13
C TYR A 80 -12.89 -15.03 6.03
N ASP A 81 -13.17 -15.67 7.16
CA ASP A 81 -12.18 -16.18 8.12
C ASP A 81 -11.14 -15.12 8.54
N ASP A 82 -11.58 -13.87 8.62
CA ASP A 82 -10.71 -12.73 8.84
C ASP A 82 -9.52 -12.69 7.85
N ARG A 83 -9.78 -12.96 6.56
CA ARG A 83 -8.80 -12.80 5.48
C ARG A 83 -9.10 -11.54 4.70
N MET A 84 -8.33 -10.49 4.96
CA MET A 84 -8.50 -9.20 4.30
C MET A 84 -7.57 -9.06 3.09
N PRO A 85 -8.06 -8.70 1.90
CA PRO A 85 -7.19 -8.42 0.76
C PRO A 85 -6.36 -7.16 1.02
N VAL A 86 -5.15 -7.08 0.44
CA VAL A 86 -4.18 -5.99 0.63
C VAL A 86 -4.77 -4.61 0.33
N GLY A 87 -5.68 -4.51 -0.64
CA GLY A 87 -6.39 -3.26 -0.94
C GLY A 87 -7.19 -2.77 0.27
N ALA A 88 -8.06 -3.61 0.84
CA ALA A 88 -8.83 -3.26 2.03
C ALA A 88 -7.92 -3.08 3.25
N LEU A 89 -6.87 -3.88 3.38
CA LEU A 89 -5.89 -3.78 4.46
C LEU A 89 -5.25 -2.38 4.49
N THR A 90 -4.81 -1.87 3.33
CA THR A 90 -4.17 -0.55 3.27
C THR A 90 -5.09 0.61 3.66
N GLU A 91 -6.41 0.42 3.67
CA GLU A 91 -7.38 1.44 4.13
C GLU A 91 -7.39 1.58 5.66
N ILE A 92 -7.08 0.52 6.40
CA ILE A 92 -7.06 0.57 7.87
C ILE A 92 -5.68 0.87 8.47
N LEU A 93 -4.62 0.69 7.69
CA LEU A 93 -3.25 0.95 8.13
C LEU A 93 -3.05 2.41 8.52
N GLU A 94 -2.26 2.65 9.55
CA GLU A 94 -1.72 3.98 9.81
C GLU A 94 -0.55 4.27 8.88
N ARG A 95 -0.25 5.56 8.68
CA ARG A 95 0.89 6.01 7.86
C ARG A 95 2.21 5.32 8.23
N GLY A 96 2.47 5.12 9.53
CA GLY A 96 3.66 4.41 10.00
C GLY A 96 3.70 2.95 9.55
N GLN A 97 2.57 2.25 9.61
CA GLN A 97 2.45 0.86 9.16
C GLN A 97 2.55 0.75 7.63
N LEU A 98 1.99 1.72 6.90
CA LEU A 98 2.11 1.80 5.44
C LEU A 98 3.57 2.02 5.00
N SER A 99 4.30 2.89 5.70
CA SER A 99 5.73 3.13 5.47
C SER A 99 6.58 1.90 5.74
N VAL A 100 6.27 1.13 6.80
CA VAL A 100 6.93 -0.15 7.10
C VAL A 100 6.67 -1.17 5.98
N LEU A 101 5.42 -1.36 5.56
CA LEU A 101 5.09 -2.26 4.45
C LEU A 101 5.84 -1.86 3.18
N TYR A 102 5.82 -0.57 2.82
CA TYR A 102 6.50 -0.05 1.63
C TYR A 102 8.02 -0.36 1.64
N ARG A 103 8.68 -0.26 2.80
CA ARG A 103 10.09 -0.64 2.96
C ARG A 103 10.33 -2.12 2.69
N GLY A 104 9.38 -2.98 3.07
CA GLY A 104 9.46 -4.43 2.91
C GLY A 104 9.17 -4.96 1.51
N LEU A 105 8.67 -4.13 0.59
CA LEU A 105 8.34 -4.55 -0.78
C LEU A 105 9.59 -4.88 -1.59
N LEU A 106 9.48 -5.81 -2.53
CA LEU A 106 10.52 -6.06 -3.53
C LEU A 106 10.85 -4.77 -4.30
N GLN A 107 12.11 -4.65 -4.75
CA GLN A 107 12.60 -3.43 -5.40
C GLN A 107 11.72 -3.03 -6.59
N GLN A 108 11.34 -3.99 -7.43
CA GLN A 108 10.49 -3.77 -8.60
C GLN A 108 9.15 -3.13 -8.23
N ASP A 109 8.45 -3.70 -7.25
CA ASP A 109 7.12 -3.23 -6.85
C ASP A 109 7.20 -1.87 -6.17
N ALA A 110 8.20 -1.68 -5.30
CA ALA A 110 8.44 -0.40 -4.65
C ALA A 110 8.76 0.73 -5.64
N GLU A 111 9.56 0.44 -6.68
CA GLU A 111 9.88 1.40 -7.73
C GLU A 111 8.70 1.68 -8.65
N GLU A 112 7.88 0.68 -8.99
CA GLU A 112 6.63 0.90 -9.73
C GLU A 112 5.73 1.90 -8.99
N ILE A 113 5.59 1.74 -7.67
CA ILE A 113 4.85 2.67 -6.82
C ILE A 113 5.55 4.05 -6.81
N ALA A 114 6.85 4.13 -6.54
CA ALA A 114 7.58 5.40 -6.46
C ALA A 114 7.47 6.22 -7.75
N LEU A 115 7.62 5.57 -8.90
CA LEU A 115 7.52 6.20 -10.22
C LEU A 115 6.13 6.75 -10.51
N ALA A 116 5.07 6.15 -9.97
CA ALA A 116 3.71 6.69 -10.05
C ALA A 116 3.57 8.07 -9.37
N PHE A 117 4.43 8.38 -8.40
CA PHE A 117 4.51 9.67 -7.71
C PHE A 117 5.64 10.58 -8.25
N GLY A 118 6.35 10.15 -9.30
CA GLY A 118 7.50 10.89 -9.83
C GLY A 118 8.75 10.84 -8.93
N VAL A 119 8.81 9.87 -8.01
CA VAL A 119 9.97 9.63 -7.14
C VAL A 119 10.87 8.58 -7.80
N PRO A 120 12.16 8.86 -8.02
CA PRO A 120 12.98 8.03 -8.91
C PRO A 120 13.51 6.75 -8.26
N THR A 121 13.47 6.62 -6.93
CA THR A 121 14.00 5.44 -6.23
C THR A 121 13.15 5.06 -5.03
N LYS A 122 13.13 3.76 -4.70
CA LYS A 122 12.57 3.24 -3.45
C LYS A 122 13.09 3.99 -2.23
N LYS A 123 14.41 4.24 -2.16
CA LYS A 123 15.06 4.93 -1.02
C LYS A 123 14.50 6.32 -0.77
N LEU A 124 14.30 7.12 -1.83
CA LEU A 124 13.72 8.46 -1.70
C LEU A 124 12.26 8.39 -1.28
N MET A 125 11.49 7.45 -1.82
CA MET A 125 10.09 7.26 -1.44
C MET A 125 9.95 6.84 0.03
N VAL A 126 10.83 5.95 0.53
CA VAL A 126 10.90 5.59 1.95
C VAL A 126 11.15 6.83 2.82
N SER A 127 12.15 7.64 2.45
CA SER A 127 12.45 8.87 3.18
C SER A 127 11.25 9.83 3.20
N TRP A 128 10.58 9.98 2.06
CA TRP A 128 9.39 10.82 1.93
C TRP A 128 8.22 10.35 2.81
N LEU A 129 7.91 9.05 2.77
CA LEU A 129 6.88 8.44 3.64
C LEU A 129 7.23 8.52 5.13
N ALA A 130 8.51 8.58 5.48
CA ALA A 130 8.97 8.71 6.86
C ALA A 130 9.01 10.17 7.36
N SER A 131 9.32 11.14 6.50
CA SER A 131 9.70 12.50 6.90
C SER A 131 8.55 13.50 6.98
N SER A 132 7.47 13.33 6.22
CA SER A 132 6.25 14.17 6.27
C SER A 132 6.50 15.67 6.59
N ASN A 133 7.44 16.30 5.88
CA ASN A 133 7.44 17.74 5.65
C ASN A 133 7.71 18.00 4.16
N VAL A 134 6.94 18.92 3.59
CA VAL A 134 6.63 19.09 2.17
C VAL A 134 7.86 19.36 1.27
N LEU A 135 7.84 18.92 0.00
CA LEU A 135 8.01 19.78 -1.21
C LEU A 135 8.08 19.00 -2.55
N VAL A 136 7.39 19.61 -3.53
CA VAL A 136 7.49 19.48 -5.00
C VAL A 136 6.88 18.23 -5.65
N MET A 137 5.60 18.37 -5.98
CA MET A 137 5.01 17.74 -7.15
C MET A 137 5.83 18.11 -8.39
N SER A 138 6.47 17.13 -9.02
CA SER A 138 7.00 17.28 -10.38
C SER A 138 5.82 17.52 -11.35
N PRO A 139 5.87 18.52 -12.26
CA PRO A 139 4.77 18.88 -13.17
C PRO A 139 4.38 17.79 -14.19
N ARG A 140 5.04 16.63 -14.18
CA ARG A 140 4.90 15.59 -15.21
C ARG A 140 3.51 14.95 -15.26
N TRP A 141 2.71 15.09 -14.21
CA TRP A 141 1.30 14.65 -14.18
C TRP A 141 0.34 15.66 -14.84
N ALA A 142 0.73 16.94 -14.97
CA ALA A 142 -0.11 17.99 -15.56
C ALA A 142 -0.01 18.09 -17.09
N ASP A 143 1.10 17.61 -17.69
CA ASP A 143 1.42 17.84 -19.10
C ASP A 143 0.99 16.71 -20.07
N ARG A 144 0.62 15.52 -19.57
CA ARG A 144 0.15 14.40 -20.40
C ARG A 144 -1.26 14.58 -20.99
N ARG A 145 -1.73 15.82 -21.14
CA ARG A 145 -2.95 16.18 -21.87
C ARG A 145 -2.67 16.88 -23.20
N LYS A 146 -1.42 17.29 -23.48
CA LYS A 146 -1.11 18.16 -24.63
C LYS A 146 -0.35 17.48 -25.78
N THR A 147 0.28 16.34 -25.58
CA THR A 147 0.96 15.62 -26.66
C THR A 147 0.16 14.38 -27.04
N GLY A 148 -0.47 14.43 -28.21
CA GLY A 148 -1.16 13.30 -28.85
C GLY A 148 -0.21 12.20 -29.32
N ALA A 149 0.67 11.72 -28.44
CA ALA A 149 1.55 10.58 -28.70
C ALA A 149 0.81 9.29 -28.29
N GLY A 150 0.79 8.33 -29.22
CA GLY A 150 0.02 7.09 -29.16
C GLY A 150 0.11 6.34 -27.83
N ARG A 151 -1.01 5.70 -27.48
CA ARG A 151 -1.16 4.82 -26.32
C ARG A 151 -0.13 3.68 -26.37
N PRO A 152 0.65 3.44 -25.31
CA PRO A 152 0.93 2.07 -24.93
C PRO A 152 -0.31 1.52 -24.23
N ASP A 153 -0.96 0.59 -24.91
CA ASP A 153 -2.02 -0.30 -24.51
C ASP A 153 -1.61 -1.23 -23.35
N ARG A 154 -1.28 -0.67 -22.17
CA ARG A 154 -1.15 -1.43 -20.91
C ARG A 154 -1.55 -0.69 -19.63
N PHE A 155 -2.33 0.38 -19.74
CA PHE A 155 -2.98 1.00 -18.58
C PHE A 155 -4.49 0.81 -18.66
N GLY A 156 -4.96 -0.30 -18.10
CA GLY A 156 -6.38 -0.54 -17.88
C GLY A 156 -6.96 0.48 -16.91
N GLY A 157 -7.50 1.57 -17.44
CA GLY A 157 -8.78 2.19 -17.07
C GLY A 157 -9.15 2.57 -15.63
N VAL A 158 -8.32 2.40 -14.59
CA VAL A 158 -8.78 2.60 -13.19
C VAL A 158 -8.51 4.01 -12.66
N PHE A 159 -7.61 4.79 -13.29
CA PHE A 159 -7.13 6.03 -12.67
C PHE A 159 -8.00 7.32 -12.78
N PRO A 160 -9.08 7.46 -13.57
CA PRO A 160 -9.84 8.72 -13.56
C PRO A 160 -11.13 8.74 -12.71
N LEU A 161 -11.56 7.66 -12.03
CA LEU A 161 -12.87 7.67 -11.33
C LEU A 161 -12.83 7.80 -9.80
N CYS A 162 -11.74 7.45 -9.12
CA CYS A 162 -11.71 7.41 -7.64
C CYS A 162 -11.64 8.79 -6.94
N LEU A 163 -11.51 9.91 -7.66
CA LEU A 163 -11.42 11.24 -7.05
C LEU A 163 -12.78 11.92 -6.78
N ARG A 164 -13.92 11.27 -7.07
CA ARG A 164 -15.27 11.86 -6.87
C ARG A 164 -16.14 11.19 -5.80
N SER A 165 -15.87 9.96 -5.40
CA SER A 165 -16.56 9.32 -4.28
C SER A 165 -15.49 8.71 -3.39
N GLY A 166 -15.40 9.13 -2.13
CA GLY A 166 -14.44 8.63 -1.14
C GLY A 166 -14.64 7.15 -0.75
N ALA A 167 -14.95 6.28 -1.70
CA ALA A 167 -14.97 4.84 -1.57
C ALA A 167 -14.03 4.28 -2.63
N SER A 168 -13.04 3.52 -2.17
CA SER A 168 -12.11 2.77 -3.02
C SER A 168 -12.93 1.88 -3.97
N ALA A 169 -12.83 2.08 -5.28
CA ALA A 169 -13.47 1.22 -6.27
C ALA A 169 -13.04 -0.26 -6.16
N VAL A 170 -11.93 -0.52 -5.45
CA VAL A 170 -11.47 -1.86 -5.07
C VAL A 170 -12.41 -2.50 -4.05
N VAL A 171 -12.83 -1.78 -3.02
CA VAL A 171 -13.80 -2.28 -2.01
C VAL A 171 -15.16 -2.56 -2.66
N MET A 172 -15.61 -1.71 -3.59
CA MET A 172 -16.88 -1.94 -4.30
C MET A 172 -16.86 -3.14 -5.25
N LYS A 173 -15.71 -3.51 -5.83
CA LYS A 173 -15.61 -4.73 -6.66
C LYS A 173 -15.70 -6.02 -5.85
N PHE A 174 -15.23 -6.02 -4.60
CA PHE A 174 -15.29 -7.20 -3.73
C PHE A 174 -16.66 -7.37 -3.06
N LEU A 175 -17.34 -6.27 -2.70
CA LEU A 175 -18.71 -6.32 -2.18
C LEU A 175 -19.78 -6.66 -3.24
N GLY A 176 -19.44 -6.59 -4.53
CA GLY A 176 -20.37 -6.83 -5.65
C GLY A 176 -20.31 -8.24 -6.25
N ALA A 177 -19.51 -9.15 -5.69
CA ALA A 177 -19.39 -10.53 -6.17
C ALA A 177 -20.17 -11.50 -5.27
N SER A 178 -21.49 -11.36 -5.24
CA SER A 178 -22.41 -12.39 -4.79
C SER A 178 -23.68 -12.26 -5.63
N GLY A 179 -23.66 -12.96 -6.77
CA GLY A 179 -24.86 -13.33 -7.51
C GLY A 179 -25.19 -14.78 -7.21
#